data_AF-A0A9D3T1S6-F1
#
_entry.id   AF-A0A9D3T1S6-F1
#
_cell.length_a   1.000
_cell.length_b   1.000
_cell.length_c   1.000
_cell.angle_alpha   90.00
_cell.angle_beta   90.00
_cell.angle_gamma   90.00
#
_symmetry.space_group_name_H-M   'P 1'
#
loop_
_entity.id
_entity.type
_entity.pdbx_description
1 polymer ?
#
loop_
_entity_poly.entity_id
_entity_poly.type
_entity_poly.pdbx_seq_one_letter_code
_entity_poly.pdbx_strand_id
1 'polypeptide(L)'
;MDPQSANSAGMSKPAKEKKSKKSLDEGDGKKKFTFKRLIPDELERFTSMRMKKDKEKPHIPGQRYSSAAQYEIPAHAAMLHDHPDEYVLELFEQMLVDMNLNDEKQQPLREKDIAIKREMVSQYLHTSKAGQSQKESSKSAVMYIQELRTEPRDMQLLSCLESLRVSLNNNPVSWVQTFGDEGLALLLSFLKRLQDENDMSSISIKCQHEIIRCLKAFMNNKHGLKAMLTSAEGIPLLVRAINPRVPHMMVDAVKLLSAICILDAPENLHERVLDALTVQGEEQEIERFQPLLSGMEKPSVALKAGCMQLINALISRGEELDFRIHLRSELMRLGLRDLLKDVRTIENEELRVQLMVFDEQAEEDSDDLRARLEDVRIEMEYPSTKRRLNSPATAGNSWGGLSFKH
;
A
#
# COMPACT_ATOMS: atom_id res chain seq x y z
N MET A 1 -63.98 -4.14 -33.23
CA MET A 1 -65.26 -4.14 -32.51
C MET A 1 -64.96 -4.66 -31.11
N ASP A 2 -64.90 -3.75 -30.14
CA ASP A 2 -64.95 -4.09 -28.71
C ASP A 2 -66.30 -4.76 -28.36
N PRO A 3 -66.38 -5.40 -27.19
CA PRO A 3 -67.24 -4.77 -26.18
C PRO A 3 -66.67 -4.74 -24.76
N GLN A 4 -67.17 -3.76 -24.03
CA GLN A 4 -66.76 -3.24 -22.72
C GLN A 4 -67.41 -3.93 -21.51
N SER A 5 -66.84 -3.60 -20.34
CA SER A 5 -67.47 -3.40 -19.00
C SER A 5 -67.61 -4.65 -18.10
N ALA A 6 -67.45 -4.62 -16.75
CA ALA A 6 -67.45 -3.54 -15.77
C ALA A 6 -66.78 -3.96 -14.42
N ASN A 7 -66.27 -2.95 -13.67
CA ASN A 7 -66.31 -2.73 -12.21
C ASN A 7 -66.08 -3.85 -11.17
N SER A 8 -65.13 -3.68 -10.22
CA SER A 8 -65.32 -2.96 -8.94
C SER A 8 -64.26 -3.28 -7.85
N ALA A 9 -64.14 -2.32 -6.91
CA ALA A 9 -63.65 -2.40 -5.54
C ALA A 9 -62.12 -2.46 -5.28
N GLY A 10 -61.61 -1.37 -4.72
CA GLY A 10 -60.24 -1.24 -4.23
C GLY A 10 -60.03 -1.73 -2.80
N MET A 11 -58.76 -1.80 -2.41
CA MET A 11 -58.34 -1.59 -1.03
C MET A 11 -56.88 -1.16 -0.98
N SER A 12 -56.67 -0.13 -0.18
CA SER A 12 -55.48 0.66 0.08
C SER A 12 -54.29 -0.17 0.58
N LYS A 13 -53.07 0.16 0.14
CA LYS A 13 -51.82 -0.20 0.85
C LYS A 13 -50.96 1.05 1.06
N PRO A 14 -50.40 1.24 2.26
CA PRO A 14 -49.72 2.47 2.62
C PRO A 14 -48.31 2.52 2.01
N ALA A 15 -47.89 3.74 1.69
CA ALA A 15 -46.52 4.08 1.35
C ALA A 15 -45.56 3.66 2.48
N LYS A 16 -44.51 2.93 2.14
CA LYS A 16 -43.29 2.84 2.94
C LYS A 16 -42.17 3.51 2.16
N GLU A 17 -41.71 4.63 2.71
CA GLU A 17 -40.51 5.36 2.32
C GLU A 17 -39.33 4.39 2.13
N LYS A 18 -38.80 4.33 0.90
CA LYS A 18 -37.47 3.78 0.64
C LYS A 18 -36.45 4.78 1.18
N LYS A 19 -35.98 4.58 2.41
CA LYS A 19 -34.72 5.18 2.86
C LYS A 19 -33.56 4.47 2.18
N SER A 20 -32.94 5.19 1.25
CA SER A 20 -31.64 4.96 0.65
C SER A 20 -30.58 4.75 1.73
N LYS A 21 -30.06 3.52 1.83
CA LYS A 21 -28.88 3.19 2.65
C LYS A 21 -28.00 2.14 1.97
N LYS A 22 -27.85 2.23 0.63
CA LYS A 22 -27.22 1.20 -0.20
C LYS A 22 -26.12 1.71 -1.14
N SER A 23 -25.27 2.65 -0.70
CA SER A 23 -24.14 3.10 -1.56
C SER A 23 -22.77 3.08 -0.89
N LEU A 24 -22.67 3.05 0.44
CA LEU A 24 -21.36 3.10 1.12
C LEU A 24 -20.73 1.73 1.36
N ASP A 25 -21.53 0.70 1.68
CA ASP A 25 -21.03 -0.65 2.01
C ASP A 25 -20.68 -1.49 0.76
N GLU A 26 -21.45 -1.33 -0.33
CA GLU A 26 -21.13 -1.95 -1.63
C GLU A 26 -19.83 -1.38 -2.24
N GLY A 27 -19.58 -0.08 -2.06
CA GLY A 27 -18.36 0.57 -2.57
C GLY A 27 -17.09 0.12 -1.86
N ASP A 28 -17.12 -0.02 -0.52
CA ASP A 28 -15.97 -0.51 0.25
C ASP A 28 -15.67 -2.00 -0.02
N GLY A 29 -16.72 -2.82 -0.19
CA GLY A 29 -16.58 -4.23 -0.58
C GLY A 29 -15.94 -4.41 -1.96
N LYS A 30 -16.38 -3.62 -2.95
CA LYS A 30 -15.80 -3.61 -4.31
C LYS A 30 -14.35 -3.14 -4.31
N LYS A 31 -14.03 -2.02 -3.63
CA LYS A 31 -12.65 -1.52 -3.49
C LYS A 31 -11.71 -2.61 -2.92
N LYS A 32 -12.11 -3.29 -1.84
CA LYS A 32 -11.33 -4.38 -1.24
C LYS A 32 -11.14 -5.57 -2.18
N PHE A 33 -12.13 -5.88 -3.02
CA PHE A 33 -12.03 -6.94 -4.02
C PHE A 33 -11.06 -6.56 -5.15
N THR A 34 -11.14 -5.33 -5.65
CA THR A 34 -10.24 -4.79 -6.67
C THR A 34 -8.79 -4.77 -6.19
N PHE A 35 -8.53 -4.32 -4.95
CA PHE A 35 -7.18 -4.31 -4.38
C PHE A 35 -6.58 -5.70 -4.18
N LYS A 36 -7.39 -6.69 -3.76
CA LYS A 36 -6.94 -8.08 -3.64
C LYS A 36 -6.53 -8.69 -4.98
N ARG A 37 -7.19 -8.30 -6.08
CA ARG A 37 -6.80 -8.73 -7.44
C ARG A 37 -5.56 -8.00 -7.94
N LEU A 38 -5.45 -6.71 -7.62
CA LEU A 38 -4.35 -5.84 -8.02
C LEU A 38 -2.98 -6.32 -7.53
N ILE A 39 -2.90 -6.72 -6.25
CA ILE A 39 -1.64 -7.24 -5.69
C ILE A 39 -1.87 -8.33 -4.62
N PRO A 40 -2.12 -9.59 -5.01
CA PRO A 40 -2.43 -10.65 -4.04
C PRO A 40 -1.33 -10.82 -2.98
N ASP A 41 -0.08 -10.95 -3.43
CA ASP A 41 1.07 -11.29 -2.57
C ASP A 41 1.57 -10.11 -1.72
N GLU A 42 1.48 -8.88 -2.22
CA GLU A 42 1.95 -7.70 -1.50
C GLU A 42 0.85 -7.21 -0.55
N LEU A 43 -0.44 -7.28 -0.96
CA LEU A 43 -1.54 -6.90 -0.09
C LEU A 43 -1.64 -7.82 1.12
N GLU A 44 -1.43 -9.14 1.02
CA GLU A 44 -1.40 -10.00 2.23
C GLU A 44 -0.25 -9.66 3.18
N ARG A 45 0.93 -9.29 2.65
CA ARG A 45 2.08 -8.84 3.46
C ARG A 45 1.82 -7.48 4.12
N PHE A 46 1.17 -6.57 3.42
CA PHE A 46 0.86 -5.22 3.91
C PHE A 46 -0.48 -5.12 4.68
N THR A 47 -1.40 -6.08 4.54
CA THR A 47 -2.75 -6.05 5.17
C THR A 47 -3.00 -7.15 6.21
N SER A 48 -2.13 -8.16 6.35
CA SER A 48 -2.03 -8.95 7.60
C SER A 48 -1.70 -8.06 8.82
N MET A 49 -1.40 -6.80 8.56
CA MET A 49 -1.25 -5.68 9.49
C MET A 49 -2.57 -5.08 10.03
N ARG A 50 -3.69 -5.82 10.10
CA ARG A 50 -4.91 -5.32 10.73
C ARG A 50 -4.65 -4.99 12.20
N MET A 51 -4.78 -3.71 12.57
CA MET A 51 -4.97 -3.31 13.97
C MET A 51 -6.25 -3.98 14.47
N LYS A 52 -6.10 -4.99 15.34
CA LYS A 52 -7.23 -5.43 16.17
C LYS A 52 -7.63 -4.22 17.00
N LYS A 53 -8.85 -3.75 16.77
CA LYS A 53 -9.53 -2.75 17.59
C LYS A 53 -9.58 -3.30 19.02
N ASP A 54 -8.78 -2.74 19.91
CA ASP A 54 -8.70 -3.14 21.31
C ASP A 54 -10.10 -3.14 21.91
N LYS A 55 -10.55 -4.32 22.36
CA LYS A 55 -11.65 -4.43 23.31
C LYS A 55 -11.04 -4.27 24.69
N GLU A 56 -11.12 -3.06 25.23
CA GLU A 56 -10.84 -2.78 26.63
C GLU A 56 -11.58 -3.75 27.55
N LYS A 57 -10.86 -4.32 28.51
CA LYS A 57 -11.42 -4.79 29.79
C LYS A 57 -10.46 -4.47 30.93
N PRO A 58 -10.99 -4.30 32.16
CA PRO A 58 -10.63 -3.21 33.05
C PRO A 58 -9.47 -3.50 34.02
N HIS A 59 -8.87 -2.40 34.45
CA HIS A 59 -7.77 -2.23 35.39
C HIS A 59 -8.10 -2.66 36.84
N ILE A 60 -7.13 -3.26 37.53
CA ILE A 60 -6.98 -3.28 39.00
C ILE A 60 -5.48 -3.07 39.34
N PRO A 61 -5.13 -2.35 40.44
CA PRO A 61 -4.02 -1.41 40.40
C PRO A 61 -2.75 -1.85 41.14
N GLY A 62 -1.63 -1.29 40.67
CA GLY A 62 -0.63 -0.65 41.53
C GLY A 62 0.52 -1.50 42.04
N GLN A 63 1.72 -1.29 41.46
CA GLN A 63 2.90 -0.93 42.24
C GLN A 63 3.99 -0.34 41.35
N ARG A 64 4.30 0.93 41.62
CA ARG A 64 5.50 1.63 41.15
C ARG A 64 6.70 1.03 41.87
N TYR A 65 7.80 0.79 41.17
CA TYR A 65 9.13 1.35 41.49
C TYR A 65 10.09 1.10 40.34
N SER A 66 10.76 2.17 39.90
CA SER A 66 11.95 2.17 39.07
C SER A 66 13.14 1.57 39.83
N SER A 67 14.04 0.87 39.13
CA SER A 67 15.46 1.25 38.95
C SER A 67 16.25 0.11 38.30
N ALA A 68 17.24 0.52 37.53
CA ALA A 68 18.13 -0.33 36.75
C ALA A 68 18.86 -1.38 37.59
N ALA A 69 18.93 -2.61 37.08
CA ALA A 69 19.93 -3.58 37.45
C ALA A 69 20.52 -4.16 36.16
N GLN A 70 21.79 -3.83 35.92
CA GLN A 70 22.64 -4.52 34.96
C GLN A 70 22.70 -6.00 35.36
N TYR A 71 22.24 -6.89 34.49
CA TYR A 71 22.53 -8.31 34.59
C TYR A 71 23.36 -8.71 33.36
N GLU A 72 24.65 -8.91 33.59
CA GLU A 72 25.47 -9.77 32.73
C GLU A 72 24.91 -11.21 32.84
N ILE A 73 24.61 -11.84 31.71
CA ILE A 73 24.05 -13.20 31.65
C ILE A 73 25.08 -14.15 31.00
N PRO A 74 25.56 -15.21 31.68
CA PRO A 74 26.54 -16.15 31.14
C PRO A 74 25.94 -17.20 30.17
N ALA A 75 26.83 -17.94 29.50
CA ALA A 75 26.61 -18.94 28.46
C ALA A 75 25.37 -19.88 28.64
N HIS A 76 24.38 -19.79 27.74
CA HIS A 76 23.08 -20.48 27.86
C HIS A 76 22.73 -21.51 26.76
N ALA A 77 23.67 -21.93 25.92
CA ALA A 77 23.44 -22.98 24.93
C ALA A 77 22.95 -24.32 25.54
N ALA A 78 23.25 -24.56 26.82
CA ALA A 78 22.88 -25.77 27.54
C ALA A 78 21.55 -25.68 28.33
N MET A 79 20.86 -24.54 28.37
CA MET A 79 19.84 -24.29 29.41
C MET A 79 18.38 -24.35 28.99
N LEU A 80 18.04 -24.48 27.70
CA LEU A 80 16.64 -24.63 27.29
C LEU A 80 16.02 -25.98 27.67
N HIS A 81 16.80 -26.97 28.13
CA HIS A 81 16.25 -28.24 28.62
C HIS A 81 15.60 -28.12 30.01
N ASP A 82 16.05 -27.19 30.85
CA ASP A 82 15.59 -27.04 32.24
C ASP A 82 14.54 -25.94 32.44
N HIS A 83 14.24 -25.16 31.39
CA HIS A 83 13.22 -24.12 31.47
C HIS A 83 11.79 -24.69 31.34
N PRO A 84 10.81 -24.14 32.07
CA PRO A 84 9.41 -24.58 31.98
C PRO A 84 8.87 -24.41 30.56
N ASP A 85 7.95 -25.31 30.16
CA ASP A 85 7.32 -25.29 28.84
C ASP A 85 6.69 -23.91 28.53
N GLU A 86 6.12 -23.25 29.54
CA GLU A 86 5.50 -21.92 29.43
C GLU A 86 6.50 -20.86 28.95
N TYR A 87 7.70 -20.82 29.52
CA TYR A 87 8.76 -19.88 29.10
C TYR A 87 9.23 -20.15 27.66
N VAL A 88 9.31 -21.41 27.26
CA VAL A 88 9.65 -21.77 25.87
C VAL A 88 8.57 -21.31 24.91
N LEU A 89 7.30 -21.48 25.28
CA LEU A 89 6.18 -21.03 24.45
C LEU A 89 6.15 -19.51 24.30
N GLU A 90 6.48 -18.75 25.36
CA GLU A 90 6.64 -17.29 25.27
C GLU A 90 7.75 -16.90 24.28
N LEU A 91 8.93 -17.52 24.38
CA LEU A 91 10.03 -17.28 23.45
C LEU A 91 9.70 -17.74 22.01
N PHE A 92 8.91 -18.80 21.87
CA PHE A 92 8.46 -19.30 20.57
C PHE A 92 7.51 -18.31 19.89
N GLU A 93 6.54 -17.74 20.62
CA GLU A 93 5.66 -16.70 20.07
C GLU A 93 6.46 -15.44 19.71
N GLN A 94 7.46 -15.05 20.54
CA GLN A 94 8.36 -13.96 20.21
C GLN A 94 9.14 -14.22 18.91
N MET A 95 9.67 -15.43 18.73
CA MET A 95 10.36 -15.85 17.50
C MET A 95 9.42 -15.79 16.28
N LEU A 96 8.16 -16.25 16.39
CA LEU A 96 7.20 -16.21 15.27
C LEU A 96 6.91 -14.78 14.82
N VAL A 97 6.77 -13.85 15.77
CA VAL A 97 6.61 -12.41 15.49
C VAL A 97 7.87 -11.87 14.81
N ASP A 98 9.05 -12.23 15.32
CA ASP A 98 10.33 -11.74 14.83
C ASP A 98 10.69 -12.30 13.43
N MET A 99 10.14 -13.46 13.07
CA MET A 99 10.28 -14.05 11.74
C MET A 99 9.27 -13.49 10.72
N ASN A 100 8.41 -12.55 11.11
CA ASN A 100 7.47 -11.85 10.23
C ASN A 100 6.52 -12.80 9.45
N LEU A 101 6.05 -13.86 10.12
CA LEU A 101 5.12 -14.83 9.54
C LEU A 101 3.67 -14.38 9.73
N ASN A 102 2.80 -14.60 8.74
CA ASN A 102 1.35 -14.36 8.87
C ASN A 102 0.67 -15.52 9.65
N ASP A 103 -0.56 -15.30 10.12
CA ASP A 103 -1.29 -16.29 10.94
C ASP A 103 -1.39 -17.67 10.27
N GLU A 104 -1.62 -17.71 8.96
CA GLU A 104 -1.70 -18.96 8.19
C GLU A 104 -0.39 -19.76 8.20
N LYS A 105 0.76 -19.08 8.14
CA LYS A 105 2.09 -19.71 8.23
C LYS A 105 2.50 -20.03 9.67
N GLN A 106 1.99 -19.28 10.65
CA GLN A 106 2.23 -19.55 12.07
C GLN A 106 1.48 -20.80 12.55
N GLN A 107 0.26 -21.02 12.05
CA GLN A 107 -0.60 -22.12 12.47
C GLN A 107 0.06 -23.52 12.41
N PRO A 108 0.68 -23.96 11.30
CA PRO A 108 1.35 -25.26 11.25
C PRO A 108 2.58 -25.35 12.17
N LEU A 109 3.18 -24.22 12.56
CA LEU A 109 4.27 -24.18 13.53
C LEU A 109 3.74 -24.28 14.97
N ARG A 110 2.57 -23.69 15.26
CA ARG A 110 1.88 -23.81 16.55
C ARG A 110 1.40 -25.22 16.83
N GLU A 111 1.07 -25.99 15.79
CA GLU A 111 0.64 -27.39 15.89
C GLU A 111 1.78 -28.38 16.19
N LYS A 112 3.06 -27.93 16.15
CA LYS A 112 4.21 -28.78 16.47
C LYS A 112 4.32 -29.09 17.96
N ASP A 113 4.91 -30.24 18.25
CA ASP A 113 5.23 -30.68 19.60
C ASP A 113 6.23 -29.74 20.28
N ILE A 114 6.17 -29.69 21.61
CA ILE A 114 7.01 -28.81 22.43
C ILE A 114 8.52 -29.06 22.22
N ALA A 115 8.92 -30.31 21.92
CA ALA A 115 10.32 -30.65 21.64
C ALA A 115 10.85 -29.93 20.40
N ILE A 116 10.06 -29.88 19.33
CA ILE A 116 10.41 -29.17 18.09
C ILE A 116 10.46 -27.66 18.35
N LYS A 117 9.48 -27.12 19.10
CA LYS A 117 9.47 -25.70 19.47
C LYS A 117 10.71 -25.31 20.28
N ARG A 118 11.13 -26.15 21.24
CA ARG A 118 12.37 -25.99 22.03
C ARG A 118 13.60 -25.92 21.13
N GLU A 119 13.70 -26.82 20.15
CA GLU A 119 14.81 -26.82 19.18
C GLU A 119 14.81 -25.55 18.33
N MET A 120 13.66 -25.14 17.81
CA MET A 120 13.53 -23.91 17.01
C MET A 120 13.96 -22.67 17.79
N VAL A 121 13.48 -22.51 19.03
CA VAL A 121 13.86 -21.39 19.92
C VAL A 121 15.35 -21.43 20.22
N SER A 122 15.92 -22.61 20.47
CA SER A 122 17.37 -22.76 20.69
C SER A 122 18.18 -22.29 19.49
N GLN A 123 17.82 -22.76 18.28
CA GLN A 123 18.46 -22.34 17.05
C GLN A 123 18.33 -20.83 16.82
N TYR A 124 17.15 -20.24 17.06
CA TYR A 124 16.91 -18.80 16.98
C TYR A 124 17.80 -17.98 17.94
N LEU A 125 17.94 -18.43 19.19
CA LEU A 125 18.82 -17.76 20.16
C LEU A 125 20.30 -17.90 19.81
N HIS A 126 20.67 -19.02 19.17
CA HIS A 126 22.02 -19.24 18.68
C HIS A 126 22.36 -18.33 17.49
N THR A 127 21.47 -18.22 16.50
CA THR A 127 21.70 -17.39 15.30
C THR A 127 21.64 -15.90 15.60
N SER A 128 20.74 -15.46 16.48
CA SER A 128 20.65 -14.05 16.92
C SER A 128 21.89 -13.57 17.68
N LYS A 129 22.57 -14.45 18.42
CA LYS A 129 23.81 -14.13 19.17
C LYS A 129 25.11 -14.36 18.39
N ALA A 130 25.08 -15.17 17.33
CA ALA A 130 26.27 -15.51 16.55
C ALA A 130 26.94 -14.32 15.85
N GLY A 131 26.29 -13.16 15.76
CA GLY A 131 26.92 -11.90 15.31
C GLY A 131 28.09 -11.40 16.17
N GLN A 132 28.47 -12.12 17.24
CA GLN A 132 29.62 -11.81 18.10
C GLN A 132 30.79 -12.81 18.02
N SER A 133 30.65 -13.97 17.36
CA SER A 133 31.72 -14.99 17.33
C SER A 133 32.43 -15.08 15.98
N GLN A 134 33.75 -14.89 15.99
CA GLN A 134 34.63 -14.82 14.83
C GLN A 134 34.69 -16.13 14.04
N LYS A 135 33.89 -16.24 12.98
CA LYS A 135 34.22 -16.80 11.64
C LYS A 135 32.91 -16.93 10.87
N GLU A 136 32.77 -16.15 9.81
CA GLU A 136 31.66 -16.21 8.83
C GLU A 136 30.23 -15.97 9.37
N SER A 137 30.07 -15.32 10.53
CA SER A 137 28.76 -14.85 10.99
C SER A 137 28.44 -13.44 10.48
N SER A 138 27.18 -13.23 10.09
CA SER A 138 26.64 -11.99 9.54
C SER A 138 27.00 -10.75 10.39
N LYS A 139 27.52 -9.71 9.73
CA LYS A 139 27.80 -8.40 10.37
C LYS A 139 26.54 -7.90 11.10
N SER A 140 26.71 -7.29 12.28
CA SER A 140 25.58 -6.69 13.01
C SER A 140 25.04 -5.46 12.28
N ALA A 141 23.78 -5.08 12.55
CA ALA A 141 23.17 -3.89 11.94
C ALA A 141 23.99 -2.61 12.20
N VAL A 142 24.55 -2.46 13.40
CA VAL A 142 25.41 -1.32 13.78
C VAL A 142 26.70 -1.29 12.97
N MET A 143 27.29 -2.46 12.64
CA MET A 143 28.48 -2.51 11.79
C MET A 143 28.19 -2.02 10.37
N TYR A 144 27.04 -2.38 9.79
CA TYR A 144 26.63 -1.83 8.49
C TYR A 144 26.41 -0.33 8.54
N ILE A 145 25.78 0.19 9.60
CA ILE A 145 25.61 1.63 9.79
C ILE A 145 26.97 2.34 9.84
N GLN A 146 27.92 1.80 10.60
CA GLN A 146 29.28 2.35 10.68
C GLN A 146 29.99 2.31 9.33
N GLU A 147 29.86 1.21 8.59
CA GLU A 147 30.44 1.05 7.26
C GLU A 147 29.80 2.01 6.23
N LEU A 148 28.49 2.22 6.29
CA LEU A 148 27.81 3.20 5.44
C LEU A 148 28.22 4.64 5.79
N ARG A 149 28.47 4.94 7.07
CA ARG A 149 28.98 6.24 7.52
C ARG A 149 30.40 6.55 7.07
N THR A 150 31.19 5.56 6.63
CA THR A 150 32.51 5.83 6.03
C THR A 150 32.41 6.32 4.58
N GLU A 151 31.19 6.44 4.05
CA GLU A 151 30.91 6.88 2.68
C GLU A 151 31.63 6.05 1.59
N PRO A 152 31.49 4.71 1.59
CA PRO A 152 32.10 3.87 0.56
C PRO A 152 31.58 4.25 -0.83
N ARG A 153 32.42 4.02 -1.84
CA ARG A 153 32.12 4.31 -3.25
C ARG A 153 32.28 3.08 -4.14
N ASP A 154 31.66 3.15 -5.30
CA ASP A 154 31.79 2.17 -6.39
C ASP A 154 31.63 0.72 -5.91
N MET A 155 32.63 -0.13 -6.16
CA MET A 155 32.60 -1.55 -5.81
C MET A 155 32.54 -1.82 -4.31
N GLN A 156 33.11 -0.94 -3.49
CA GLN A 156 33.04 -1.09 -2.03
C GLN A 156 31.60 -0.86 -1.55
N LEU A 157 30.95 0.19 -2.08
CA LEU A 157 29.55 0.45 -1.81
C LEU A 157 28.67 -0.70 -2.28
N LEU A 158 28.87 -1.18 -3.52
CA LEU A 158 28.09 -2.28 -4.06
C LEU A 158 28.20 -3.54 -3.20
N SER A 159 29.42 -3.94 -2.82
CA SER A 159 29.64 -5.13 -1.99
C SER A 159 29.00 -5.00 -0.60
N CYS A 160 29.09 -3.81 0.01
CA CYS A 160 28.41 -3.51 1.27
C CYS A 160 26.88 -3.63 1.13
N LEU A 161 26.30 -3.07 0.07
CA LEU A 161 24.87 -3.11 -0.20
C LEU A 161 24.35 -4.53 -0.49
N GLU A 162 25.05 -5.31 -1.30
CA GLU A 162 24.68 -6.71 -1.59
C GLU A 162 24.65 -7.56 -0.32
N SER A 163 25.64 -7.37 0.55
CA SER A 163 25.72 -8.01 1.87
C SER A 163 24.60 -7.53 2.80
N LEU A 164 24.34 -6.21 2.83
CA LEU A 164 23.26 -5.62 3.62
C LEU A 164 21.88 -6.12 3.18
N ARG A 165 21.63 -6.23 1.87
CA ARG A 165 20.38 -6.78 1.31
C ARG A 165 20.12 -8.19 1.84
N VAL A 166 21.14 -9.05 1.86
CA VAL A 166 21.02 -10.42 2.38
C VAL A 166 20.66 -10.39 3.87
N SER A 167 21.33 -9.53 4.66
CA SER A 167 21.04 -9.35 6.08
C SER A 167 19.62 -8.84 6.33
N LEU A 168 19.13 -7.88 5.55
CA LEU A 168 17.76 -7.35 5.65
C LEU A 168 16.68 -8.38 5.30
N ASN A 169 16.97 -9.36 4.44
CA ASN A 169 16.00 -10.40 4.05
C ASN A 169 15.96 -11.58 5.01
N ASN A 170 17.11 -11.95 5.56
CA ASN A 170 17.27 -13.24 6.25
C ASN A 170 17.34 -13.11 7.76
N ASN A 171 17.66 -11.93 8.30
CA ASN A 171 17.68 -11.71 9.74
C ASN A 171 16.29 -11.38 10.27
N PRO A 172 16.05 -11.59 11.58
CA PRO A 172 14.76 -11.30 12.19
C PRO A 172 14.41 -9.80 12.14
N VAL A 173 13.13 -9.46 12.32
CA VAL A 173 12.62 -8.09 12.31
C VAL A 173 13.31 -7.21 13.34
N SER A 174 13.73 -7.75 14.49
CA SER A 174 14.52 -7.08 15.53
C SER A 174 15.87 -6.57 15.00
N TRP A 175 16.49 -7.29 14.06
CA TRP A 175 17.68 -6.82 13.35
C TRP A 175 17.35 -5.61 12.47
N VAL A 176 16.22 -5.66 11.75
CA VAL A 176 15.74 -4.54 10.92
C VAL A 176 15.38 -3.33 11.77
N GLN A 177 14.81 -3.53 12.97
CA GLN A 177 14.55 -2.47 13.95
C GLN A 177 15.86 -1.84 14.46
N THR A 178 16.91 -2.65 14.65
CA THR A 178 18.23 -2.16 15.05
C THR A 178 18.89 -1.35 13.93
N PHE A 179 18.68 -1.73 12.67
CA PHE A 179 19.10 -0.92 11.51
C PHE A 179 18.29 0.39 11.44
N GLY A 180 16.97 0.30 11.61
CA GLY A 180 16.07 1.39 11.97
C GLY A 180 16.09 2.60 11.04
N ASP A 181 15.63 3.73 11.58
CA ASP A 181 15.54 5.02 10.87
C ASP A 181 16.92 5.54 10.47
N GLU A 182 17.96 5.24 11.27
CA GLU A 182 19.32 5.68 11.00
C GLU A 182 19.90 5.01 9.74
N GLY A 183 19.80 3.68 9.66
CA GLY A 183 20.23 2.93 8.49
C GLY A 183 19.42 3.29 7.25
N LEU A 184 18.11 3.51 7.40
CA LEU A 184 17.26 4.01 6.32
C LEU A 184 17.73 5.37 5.81
N ALA A 185 18.01 6.33 6.70
CA ALA A 185 18.47 7.66 6.31
C ALA A 185 19.77 7.61 5.49
N LEU A 186 20.70 6.73 5.87
CA LEU A 186 21.94 6.50 5.11
C LEU A 186 21.66 5.90 3.72
N LEU A 187 20.80 4.87 3.62
CA LEU A 187 20.42 4.29 2.33
C LEU A 187 19.80 5.35 1.40
N LEU A 188 18.89 6.18 1.93
CA LEU A 188 18.25 7.25 1.17
C LEU A 188 19.25 8.35 0.77
N SER A 189 20.22 8.70 1.62
CA SER A 189 21.26 9.68 1.27
C SER A 189 22.17 9.17 0.15
N PHE A 190 22.54 7.88 0.17
CA PHE A 190 23.28 7.27 -0.94
C PHE A 190 22.47 7.26 -2.23
N LEU A 191 21.19 6.88 -2.16
CA LEU A 191 20.31 6.85 -3.33
C LEU A 191 20.17 8.25 -3.94
N LYS A 192 19.91 9.26 -3.10
CA LYS A 192 19.81 10.67 -3.50
C LYS A 192 21.09 11.12 -4.20
N ARG A 193 22.25 10.90 -3.57
CA ARG A 193 23.56 11.27 -4.15
C ARG A 193 23.78 10.63 -5.51
N LEU A 194 23.52 9.33 -5.65
CA LEU A 194 23.69 8.61 -6.92
C LEU A 194 22.72 9.09 -8.01
N GLN A 195 21.51 9.46 -7.64
CA GLN A 195 20.52 10.01 -8.58
C GLN A 195 20.84 11.47 -8.97
N ASP A 196 21.37 12.28 -8.05
CA ASP A 196 21.75 13.67 -8.29
C ASP A 196 23.00 13.78 -9.16
N GLU A 197 23.98 12.88 -8.96
CA GLU A 197 25.19 12.80 -9.80
C GLU A 197 24.86 12.42 -11.26
N ASN A 198 23.69 11.80 -11.49
CA ASN A 198 23.24 11.31 -12.79
C ASN A 198 24.31 10.48 -13.54
N ASP A 199 25.18 9.80 -12.78
CA ASP A 199 26.23 8.96 -13.33
C ASP A 199 25.62 7.67 -13.89
N MET A 200 25.69 7.54 -15.22
CA MET A 200 25.22 6.38 -15.97
C MET A 200 26.26 5.24 -16.01
N SER A 201 27.30 5.30 -15.18
CA SER A 201 28.24 4.19 -15.03
C SER A 201 27.51 2.90 -14.61
N SER A 202 27.99 1.77 -15.10
CA SER A 202 27.41 0.47 -14.77
C SER A 202 27.41 0.20 -13.26
N ILE A 203 28.42 0.71 -12.53
CA ILE A 203 28.53 0.53 -11.09
C ILE A 203 27.52 1.40 -10.33
N SER A 204 27.33 2.67 -10.72
CA SER A 204 26.32 3.56 -10.13
C SER A 204 24.92 2.98 -10.29
N ILE A 205 24.55 2.52 -11.49
CA ILE A 205 23.24 1.89 -11.75
C ILE A 205 23.04 0.64 -10.88
N LYS A 206 24.07 -0.19 -10.73
CA LYS A 206 24.01 -1.36 -9.84
C LYS A 206 23.83 -0.96 -8.39
N CYS A 207 24.53 0.07 -7.91
CA CYS A 207 24.37 0.57 -6.55
C CYS A 207 22.95 1.09 -6.32
N GLN A 208 22.40 1.90 -7.24
CA GLN A 208 21.02 2.38 -7.13
C GLN A 208 20.03 1.22 -7.06
N HIS A 209 20.14 0.23 -7.97
CA HIS A 209 19.25 -0.92 -7.95
C HIS A 209 19.38 -1.73 -6.65
N GLU A 210 20.61 -1.92 -6.16
CA GLU A 210 20.84 -2.65 -4.93
C GLU A 210 20.27 -1.92 -3.69
N ILE A 211 20.29 -0.59 -3.68
CA ILE A 211 19.58 0.20 -2.65
C ILE A 211 18.07 -0.02 -2.76
N ILE A 212 17.47 0.00 -3.95
CA ILE A 212 16.03 -0.31 -4.13
C ILE A 212 15.70 -1.70 -3.59
N ARG A 213 16.56 -2.70 -3.79
CA ARG A 213 16.39 -4.04 -3.23
C ARG A 213 16.55 -4.08 -1.71
N CYS A 214 17.45 -3.28 -1.14
CA CYS A 214 17.55 -3.10 0.31
C CYS A 214 16.26 -2.49 0.87
N LEU A 215 15.73 -1.43 0.23
CA LEU A 215 14.46 -0.80 0.63
C LEU A 215 13.29 -1.78 0.53
N LYS A 216 13.26 -2.63 -0.51
CA LYS A 216 12.27 -3.70 -0.65
C LYS A 216 12.31 -4.68 0.51
N ALA A 217 13.49 -5.14 0.91
CA ALA A 217 13.67 -6.03 2.06
C ALA A 217 13.29 -5.33 3.38
N PHE A 218 13.73 -4.09 3.55
CA PHE A 218 13.46 -3.28 4.74
C PHE A 218 11.95 -3.03 4.94
N MET A 219 11.21 -2.70 3.89
CA MET A 219 9.76 -2.47 3.92
C MET A 219 8.91 -3.74 4.06
N ASN A 220 9.51 -4.93 3.97
CA ASN A 220 8.77 -6.19 4.04
C ASN A 220 8.18 -6.49 5.44
N ASN A 221 8.33 -5.58 6.41
CA ASN A 221 7.77 -5.68 7.75
C ASN A 221 7.17 -4.32 8.20
N LYS A 222 6.30 -4.35 9.22
CA LYS A 222 5.61 -3.18 9.77
C LYS A 222 6.54 -2.02 10.13
N HIS A 223 7.66 -2.32 10.76
CA HIS A 223 8.57 -1.29 11.26
C HIS A 223 9.24 -0.55 10.10
N GLY A 224 9.83 -1.29 9.16
CA GLY A 224 10.49 -0.68 8.02
C GLY A 224 9.54 0.04 7.07
N LEU A 225 8.32 -0.46 6.88
CA LEU A 225 7.31 0.27 6.12
C LEU A 225 6.95 1.60 6.80
N LYS A 226 6.67 1.58 8.11
CA LYS A 226 6.35 2.82 8.86
C LYS A 226 7.49 3.83 8.77
N ALA A 227 8.74 3.39 8.94
CA ALA A 227 9.91 4.25 8.81
C ALA A 227 10.00 4.88 7.41
N MET A 228 9.80 4.08 6.35
CA MET A 228 9.81 4.57 4.97
C MET A 228 8.71 5.61 4.70
N LEU A 229 7.49 5.39 5.21
CA LEU A 229 6.38 6.33 5.04
C LEU A 229 6.57 7.61 5.86
N THR A 230 7.23 7.54 7.01
CA THR A 230 7.53 8.72 7.85
C THR A 230 8.65 9.57 7.25
N SER A 231 9.55 8.97 6.47
CA SER A 231 10.61 9.69 5.77
C SER A 231 10.05 10.62 4.70
N ALA A 232 10.50 11.88 4.70
CA ALA A 232 10.11 12.87 3.69
C ALA A 232 10.60 12.47 2.28
N GLU A 233 11.83 11.98 2.18
CA GLU A 233 12.50 11.64 0.91
C GLU A 233 12.19 10.23 0.41
N GLY A 234 11.56 9.38 1.23
CA GLY A 234 11.34 7.97 0.91
C GLY A 234 10.58 7.77 -0.41
N ILE A 235 9.35 8.28 -0.50
CA ILE A 235 8.52 8.18 -1.70
C ILE A 235 9.14 8.93 -2.90
N PRO A 236 9.60 10.19 -2.77
CA PRO A 236 10.25 10.90 -3.87
C PRO A 236 11.43 10.15 -4.50
N LEU A 237 12.32 9.55 -3.70
CA LEU A 237 13.47 8.81 -4.23
C LEU A 237 13.09 7.48 -4.91
N LEU A 238 12.02 6.82 -4.45
CA LEU A 238 11.45 5.67 -5.16
C LEU A 238 10.84 6.08 -6.52
N VAL A 239 10.17 7.23 -6.59
CA VAL A 239 9.64 7.77 -7.84
C VAL A 239 10.76 8.11 -8.82
N ARG A 240 11.85 8.73 -8.34
CA ARG A 240 13.05 8.98 -9.16
C ARG A 240 13.71 7.69 -9.68
N ALA A 241 13.50 6.55 -9.01
CA ALA A 241 13.97 5.24 -9.46
C ALA A 241 13.11 4.61 -10.56
N ILE A 242 12.00 5.23 -10.97
CA ILE A 242 11.21 4.84 -12.13
C ILE A 242 11.96 5.22 -13.42
N ASN A 243 12.92 4.38 -13.80
CA ASN A 243 13.81 4.63 -14.94
C ASN A 243 13.66 3.53 -16.02
N PRO A 244 13.03 3.83 -17.17
CA PRO A 244 12.85 2.87 -18.27
C PRO A 244 14.16 2.35 -18.89
N ARG A 245 15.28 3.03 -18.66
CA ARG A 245 16.62 2.57 -19.09
C ARG A 245 17.15 1.42 -18.24
N VAL A 246 16.60 1.22 -17.03
CA VAL A 246 16.98 0.17 -16.09
C VAL A 246 15.75 -0.66 -15.70
N PRO A 247 15.24 -1.52 -16.61
CA PRO A 247 13.94 -2.19 -16.43
C PRO A 247 13.78 -2.95 -15.12
N HIS A 248 14.82 -3.66 -14.65
CA HIS A 248 14.73 -4.45 -13.42
C HIS A 248 14.60 -3.58 -12.17
N MET A 249 15.29 -2.45 -12.11
CA MET A 249 15.14 -1.49 -11.01
C MET A 249 13.76 -0.85 -11.04
N MET A 250 13.30 -0.46 -12.23
CA MET A 250 11.97 0.13 -12.41
C MET A 250 10.87 -0.84 -11.99
N VAL A 251 10.97 -2.15 -12.30
CA VAL A 251 10.02 -3.17 -11.81
C VAL A 251 9.94 -3.17 -10.29
N ASP A 252 11.07 -3.20 -9.59
CA ASP A 252 11.08 -3.18 -8.13
C ASP A 252 10.48 -1.87 -7.58
N ALA A 253 10.81 -0.72 -8.18
CA ALA A 253 10.29 0.58 -7.78
C ALA A 253 8.77 0.71 -7.96
N VAL A 254 8.24 0.35 -9.14
CA VAL A 254 6.79 0.46 -9.41
C VAL A 254 5.97 -0.51 -8.56
N LYS A 255 6.49 -1.71 -8.24
CA LYS A 255 5.82 -2.64 -7.32
C LYS A 255 5.74 -2.06 -5.90
N LEU A 256 6.84 -1.52 -5.39
CA LEU A 256 6.86 -0.85 -4.09
C LEU A 256 5.89 0.33 -4.02
N LEU A 257 5.88 1.18 -5.03
CA LEU A 257 4.95 2.31 -5.10
C LEU A 257 3.49 1.87 -5.24
N SER A 258 3.22 0.80 -5.99
CA SER A 258 1.87 0.22 -6.11
C SER A 258 1.36 -0.25 -4.76
N ALA A 259 2.19 -0.96 -4.00
CA ALA A 259 1.86 -1.41 -2.66
C ALA A 259 1.61 -0.23 -1.69
N ILE A 260 2.42 0.83 -1.77
CA ILE A 260 2.24 2.06 -0.98
C ILE A 260 0.89 2.74 -1.31
N CYS A 261 0.52 2.83 -2.59
CA CYS A 261 -0.74 3.45 -3.00
C CYS A 261 -1.97 2.73 -2.43
N ILE A 262 -1.93 1.39 -2.42
CA ILE A 262 -3.06 0.56 -2.00
C ILE A 262 -3.19 0.46 -0.47
N LEU A 263 -2.13 0.78 0.26
CA LEU A 263 -2.14 0.71 1.71
C LEU A 263 -3.28 1.58 2.28
N ASP A 264 -4.11 0.95 3.11
CA ASP A 264 -5.22 1.60 3.80
C ASP A 264 -4.68 2.30 5.05
N ALA A 265 -4.10 3.49 4.84
CA ALA A 265 -3.59 4.37 5.88
C ALA A 265 -4.48 5.62 6.01
N PRO A 266 -4.49 6.30 7.18
CA PRO A 266 -5.23 7.56 7.35
C PRO A 266 -4.75 8.67 6.41
N GLU A 267 -3.51 8.57 5.95
CA GLU A 267 -2.91 9.49 5.00
C GLU A 267 -3.24 9.05 3.56
N ASN A 268 -3.53 10.02 2.68
CA ASN A 268 -3.76 9.77 1.26
C ASN A 268 -2.45 9.42 0.54
N LEU A 269 -1.90 8.23 0.80
CA LEU A 269 -0.59 7.81 0.29
C LEU A 269 -0.52 7.78 -1.25
N HIS A 270 -1.63 7.44 -1.91
CA HIS A 270 -1.74 7.49 -3.37
C HIS A 270 -1.60 8.91 -3.93
N GLU A 271 -2.16 9.93 -3.26
CA GLU A 271 -1.98 11.34 -3.62
C GLU A 271 -0.52 11.74 -3.42
N ARG A 272 0.12 11.31 -2.32
CA ARG A 272 1.54 11.60 -2.08
C ARG A 272 2.47 10.98 -3.14
N VAL A 273 2.15 9.79 -3.66
CA VAL A 273 2.87 9.20 -4.79
C VAL A 273 2.62 9.99 -6.07
N LEU A 274 1.38 10.42 -6.31
CA LEU A 274 1.00 11.22 -7.49
C LEU A 274 1.67 12.61 -7.48
N ASP A 275 1.77 13.25 -6.31
CA ASP A 275 2.48 14.50 -6.12
C ASP A 275 3.96 14.33 -6.43
N ALA A 276 4.58 13.27 -5.91
CA ALA A 276 5.98 12.95 -6.21
C ALA A 276 6.23 12.67 -7.70
N LEU A 277 5.30 11.99 -8.39
CA LEU A 277 5.35 11.82 -9.85
C LEU A 277 5.25 13.16 -10.59
N THR A 278 4.39 14.06 -10.10
CA THR A 278 4.19 15.39 -10.69
C THR A 278 5.44 16.25 -10.54
N VAL A 279 5.98 16.35 -9.32
CA VAL A 279 7.25 17.06 -9.05
C VAL A 279 8.38 16.49 -9.91
N GLN A 280 8.48 15.17 -10.02
CA GLN A 280 9.53 14.56 -10.84
C GLN A 280 9.34 14.82 -12.35
N GLY A 281 8.10 14.85 -12.84
CA GLY A 281 7.82 15.23 -14.21
C GLY A 281 8.24 16.68 -14.49
N GLU A 282 7.93 17.59 -13.57
CA GLU A 282 8.32 19.00 -13.64
C GLU A 282 9.85 19.18 -13.63
N GLU A 283 10.55 18.49 -12.72
CA GLU A 283 12.03 18.53 -12.63
C GLU A 283 12.71 18.00 -13.90
N GLN A 284 12.09 17.04 -14.58
CA GLN A 284 12.62 16.44 -15.82
C GLN A 284 12.09 17.11 -17.10
N GLU A 285 11.21 18.11 -16.99
CA GLU A 285 10.50 18.72 -18.11
C GLU A 285 9.77 17.69 -19.00
N ILE A 286 9.17 16.67 -18.38
CA ILE A 286 8.36 15.64 -19.05
C ILE A 286 7.01 15.47 -18.39
N GLU A 287 6.08 14.85 -19.11
CA GLU A 287 4.79 14.46 -18.54
C GLU A 287 4.97 13.42 -17.43
N ARG A 288 4.29 13.60 -16.29
CA ARG A 288 4.48 12.79 -15.07
C ARG A 288 4.31 11.27 -15.25
N PHE A 289 3.52 10.85 -16.23
CA PHE A 289 3.30 9.43 -16.55
C PHE A 289 4.17 8.91 -17.69
N GLN A 290 4.92 9.77 -18.38
CA GLN A 290 5.77 9.37 -19.51
C GLN A 290 6.72 8.20 -19.17
N PRO A 291 7.39 8.15 -17.99
CA PRO A 291 8.23 7.02 -17.64
C PRO A 291 7.48 5.68 -17.61
N LEU A 292 6.22 5.66 -17.15
CA LEU A 292 5.41 4.44 -17.10
C LEU A 292 5.11 3.90 -18.50
N LEU A 293 4.73 4.80 -19.42
CA LEU A 293 4.42 4.45 -20.81
C LEU A 293 5.68 3.98 -21.55
N SER A 294 6.80 4.68 -21.39
CA SER A 294 8.09 4.24 -21.93
C SER A 294 8.56 2.90 -21.35
N GLY A 295 8.17 2.58 -20.11
CA GLY A 295 8.38 1.26 -19.52
C GLY A 295 7.53 0.18 -20.18
N MET A 296 6.27 0.48 -20.50
CA MET A 296 5.38 -0.44 -21.19
C MET A 296 5.83 -0.76 -22.62
N GLU A 297 6.53 0.16 -23.30
CA GLU A 297 7.13 -0.10 -24.62
C GLU A 297 8.26 -1.14 -24.57
N LYS A 298 8.93 -1.32 -23.42
CA LYS A 298 10.06 -2.26 -23.30
C LYS A 298 9.60 -3.71 -23.42
N PRO A 299 10.42 -4.63 -23.98
CA PRO A 299 10.02 -6.03 -24.18
C PRO A 299 9.74 -6.81 -22.89
N SER A 300 10.15 -6.31 -21.72
CA SER A 300 9.94 -6.97 -20.44
C SER A 300 8.46 -7.04 -20.06
N VAL A 301 7.89 -8.25 -20.06
CA VAL A 301 6.51 -8.50 -19.62
C VAL A 301 6.32 -8.13 -18.15
N ALA A 302 7.30 -8.40 -17.30
CA ALA A 302 7.27 -8.02 -15.89
C ALA A 302 7.21 -6.49 -15.70
N LEU A 303 7.89 -5.72 -16.57
CA LEU A 303 7.83 -4.26 -16.52
C LEU A 303 6.46 -3.76 -16.99
N LYS A 304 5.91 -4.31 -18.08
CA LYS A 304 4.55 -4.00 -18.53
C LYS A 304 3.52 -4.25 -17.42
N ALA A 305 3.60 -5.40 -16.75
CA ALA A 305 2.73 -5.73 -15.63
C ALA A 305 2.89 -4.74 -14.46
N GLY A 306 4.13 -4.43 -14.06
CA GLY A 306 4.41 -3.48 -12.98
C GLY A 306 3.94 -2.05 -13.29
N CYS A 307 4.11 -1.57 -14.53
CA CYS A 307 3.57 -0.27 -14.94
C CYS A 307 2.04 -0.24 -14.87
N MET A 308 1.36 -1.28 -15.38
CA MET A 308 -0.10 -1.38 -15.30
C MET A 308 -0.59 -1.50 -13.85
N GLN A 309 0.14 -2.21 -13.00
CA GLN A 309 -0.16 -2.31 -11.58
C GLN A 309 -0.14 -0.95 -10.89
N LEU A 310 0.87 -0.11 -11.15
CA LEU A 310 0.95 1.23 -10.57
C LEU A 310 -0.13 2.16 -11.12
N ILE A 311 -0.41 2.10 -12.43
CA ILE A 311 -1.52 2.85 -13.05
C ILE A 311 -2.85 2.50 -12.37
N ASN A 312 -3.13 1.20 -12.23
CA ASN A 312 -4.35 0.73 -11.58
C ASN A 312 -4.41 1.14 -10.11
N ALA A 313 -3.28 1.09 -9.39
CA ALA A 313 -3.21 1.48 -7.98
C ALA A 313 -3.55 2.97 -7.78
N LEU A 314 -3.03 3.85 -8.65
CA LEU A 314 -3.30 5.29 -8.61
C LEU A 314 -4.76 5.61 -8.93
N ILE A 315 -5.33 4.97 -9.97
CA ILE A 315 -6.71 5.22 -10.39
C ILE A 315 -7.71 4.64 -9.36
N SER A 316 -7.51 3.39 -8.94
CA SER A 316 -8.50 2.67 -8.11
C SER A 316 -8.62 3.26 -6.70
N ARG A 317 -7.60 3.98 -6.22
CA ARG A 317 -7.66 4.68 -4.91
C ARG A 317 -8.38 6.01 -4.96
N GLY A 318 -8.53 6.62 -6.14
CA GLY A 318 -9.28 7.86 -6.32
C GLY A 318 -10.75 7.68 -5.96
N GLU A 319 -11.21 8.33 -4.89
CA GLU A 319 -12.60 8.20 -4.44
C GLU A 319 -13.58 8.92 -5.38
N GLU A 320 -13.17 10.09 -5.85
CA GLU A 320 -13.95 10.92 -6.76
C GLU A 320 -13.91 10.41 -8.19
N LEU A 321 -15.08 10.27 -8.82
CA LEU A 321 -15.21 9.85 -10.21
C LEU A 321 -14.43 10.78 -11.15
N ASP A 322 -14.52 12.09 -10.93
CA ASP A 322 -13.88 13.09 -11.79
C ASP A 322 -12.36 12.97 -11.74
N PHE A 323 -11.79 12.64 -10.58
CA PHE A 323 -10.37 12.37 -10.42
C PHE A 323 -9.94 11.11 -11.20
N ARG A 324 -10.69 10.02 -11.08
CA ARG A 324 -10.39 8.77 -11.83
C ARG A 324 -10.46 8.98 -13.35
N ILE A 325 -11.51 9.67 -13.82
CA ILE A 325 -11.67 10.03 -15.23
C ILE A 325 -10.52 10.94 -15.69
N HIS A 326 -10.12 11.92 -14.87
CA HIS A 326 -9.03 12.84 -15.19
C HIS A 326 -7.71 12.10 -15.42
N LEU A 327 -7.28 11.27 -14.45
CA LEU A 327 -6.04 10.47 -14.57
C LEU A 327 -6.08 9.52 -15.76
N ARG A 328 -7.19 8.79 -15.94
CA ARG A 328 -7.34 7.87 -17.08
C ARG A 328 -7.27 8.62 -18.40
N SER A 329 -7.92 9.77 -18.51
CA SER A 329 -7.92 10.58 -19.73
C SER A 329 -6.53 11.13 -20.05
N GLU A 330 -5.75 11.52 -19.03
CA GLU A 330 -4.36 11.92 -19.20
C GLU A 330 -3.49 10.80 -19.76
N LEU A 331 -3.53 9.61 -19.15
CA LEU A 331 -2.81 8.43 -19.64
C LEU A 331 -3.21 8.06 -21.08
N MET A 332 -4.51 8.15 -21.40
CA MET A 332 -5.00 7.89 -22.75
C MET A 332 -4.47 8.90 -23.77
N ARG A 333 -4.38 10.19 -23.40
CA ARG A 333 -3.80 11.24 -24.26
C ARG A 333 -2.31 11.03 -24.50
N LEU A 334 -1.58 10.48 -23.53
CA LEU A 334 -0.16 10.16 -23.66
C LEU A 334 0.11 8.90 -24.51
N GLY A 335 -0.93 8.21 -24.99
CA GLY A 335 -0.78 7.07 -25.91
C GLY A 335 -1.01 5.70 -25.27
N LEU A 336 -1.48 5.62 -24.01
CA LEU A 336 -1.77 4.33 -23.37
C LEU A 336 -2.74 3.46 -24.19
N ARG A 337 -3.67 4.08 -24.92
CA ARG A 337 -4.63 3.38 -25.78
C ARG A 337 -3.96 2.46 -26.79
N ASP A 338 -2.89 2.92 -27.44
CA ASP A 338 -2.20 2.15 -28.47
C ASP A 338 -1.35 1.06 -27.84
N LEU A 339 -0.64 1.38 -26.75
CA LEU A 339 0.12 0.40 -25.96
C LEU A 339 -0.76 -0.77 -25.47
N LEU A 340 -1.99 -0.48 -25.04
CA LEU A 340 -2.93 -1.51 -24.60
C LEU A 340 -3.34 -2.48 -25.71
N LYS A 341 -3.26 -2.10 -26.99
CA LYS A 341 -3.52 -3.04 -28.10
C LYS A 341 -2.48 -4.15 -28.11
N ASP A 342 -1.21 -3.77 -28.02
CA ASP A 342 -0.08 -4.71 -28.04
C ASP A 342 -0.03 -5.53 -26.76
N VAL A 343 -0.19 -4.88 -25.60
CA VAL A 343 -0.13 -5.51 -24.27
C VAL A 343 -1.23 -6.58 -24.10
N ARG A 344 -2.42 -6.39 -24.70
CA ARG A 344 -3.51 -7.39 -24.69
C ARG A 344 -3.22 -8.65 -25.48
N THR A 345 -2.24 -8.65 -26.39
CA THR A 345 -1.84 -9.84 -27.15
C THR A 345 -0.91 -10.76 -26.37
N ILE A 346 -0.40 -10.32 -25.23
CA ILE A 346 0.60 -11.04 -24.44
C ILE A 346 -0.09 -12.05 -23.51
N GLU A 347 0.28 -13.33 -23.63
CA GLU A 347 -0.20 -14.39 -22.74
C GLU A 347 0.55 -14.38 -21.40
N ASN A 348 0.05 -13.59 -20.44
CA ASN A 348 0.58 -13.56 -19.08
C ASN A 348 -0.55 -13.35 -18.06
N GLU A 349 -0.58 -14.18 -17.01
CA GLU A 349 -1.66 -14.16 -16.00
C GLU A 349 -1.68 -12.86 -15.20
N GLU A 350 -0.52 -12.44 -14.67
CA GLU A 350 -0.39 -11.21 -13.87
C GLU A 350 -0.88 -10.00 -14.67
N LEU A 351 -0.43 -9.88 -15.92
CA LEU A 351 -0.83 -8.81 -16.82
C LEU A 351 -2.31 -8.88 -17.19
N ARG A 352 -2.87 -10.08 -17.44
CA ARG A 352 -4.29 -10.26 -17.72
C ARG A 352 -5.15 -9.75 -16.57
N VAL A 353 -4.75 -10.04 -15.33
CA VAL A 353 -5.44 -9.53 -14.15
C VAL A 353 -5.40 -8.00 -14.11
N GLN A 354 -4.24 -7.38 -14.38
CA GLN A 354 -4.14 -5.91 -14.41
C GLN A 354 -5.01 -5.28 -15.51
N LEU A 355 -5.03 -5.87 -16.71
CA LEU A 355 -5.85 -5.37 -17.83
C LEU A 355 -7.34 -5.47 -17.50
N MET A 356 -7.78 -6.59 -16.93
CA MET A 356 -9.15 -6.79 -16.52
C MET A 356 -9.58 -5.78 -15.44
N VAL A 357 -8.73 -5.53 -14.44
CA VAL A 357 -9.01 -4.48 -13.42
C VAL A 357 -9.14 -3.10 -14.05
N PHE A 358 -8.26 -2.76 -15.00
CA PHE A 358 -8.30 -1.49 -15.69
C PHE A 358 -9.60 -1.30 -16.50
N ASP A 359 -9.99 -2.35 -17.24
CA ASP A 359 -11.15 -2.35 -18.12
C ASP A 359 -12.47 -2.34 -17.32
N GLU A 360 -12.60 -3.20 -16.29
CA GLU A 360 -13.77 -3.21 -15.39
C GLU A 360 -13.97 -1.85 -14.72
N GLN A 361 -12.89 -1.25 -14.17
CA GLN A 361 -13.00 0.07 -13.52
C GLN A 361 -13.36 1.18 -14.52
N ALA A 362 -12.90 1.09 -15.77
CA ALA A 362 -13.23 2.05 -16.81
C ALA A 362 -14.70 1.95 -17.25
N GLU A 363 -15.25 0.73 -17.32
CA GLU A 363 -16.67 0.49 -17.60
C GLU A 363 -17.56 1.03 -16.48
N GLU A 364 -17.23 0.73 -15.22
CA GLU A 364 -17.94 1.28 -14.05
C GLU A 364 -17.93 2.82 -14.04
N ASP A 365 -16.76 3.44 -14.27
CA ASP A 365 -16.65 4.90 -14.32
C ASP A 365 -17.45 5.50 -15.49
N SER A 366 -17.56 4.79 -16.62
CA SER A 366 -18.34 5.24 -17.78
C SER A 366 -19.84 5.19 -17.51
N ASP A 367 -20.32 4.15 -16.85
CA ASP A 367 -21.73 4.02 -16.46
C ASP A 367 -22.13 5.10 -15.46
N ASP A 368 -21.27 5.37 -14.47
CA ASP A 368 -21.49 6.45 -13.50
C ASP A 368 -21.51 7.83 -14.18
N LEU A 369 -20.59 8.08 -15.12
CA LEU A 369 -20.56 9.33 -15.90
C LEU A 369 -21.83 9.48 -16.75
N ARG A 370 -22.29 8.40 -17.38
CA ARG A 370 -23.52 8.39 -18.19
C ARG A 370 -24.75 8.67 -17.33
N ALA A 371 -24.83 8.11 -16.13
CA ALA A 371 -25.90 8.39 -15.18
C ALA A 371 -25.91 9.87 -14.78
N ARG A 372 -24.74 10.44 -14.41
CA ARG A 372 -24.62 11.88 -14.13
C ARG A 372 -25.03 12.77 -15.30
N LEU A 373 -24.68 12.36 -16.54
CA LEU A 373 -25.04 13.11 -17.74
C LEU A 373 -26.56 13.10 -18.01
N GLU A 374 -27.22 11.98 -17.76
CA GLU A 374 -28.68 11.89 -17.88
C GLU A 374 -29.38 12.77 -16.83
N ASP A 375 -28.89 12.77 -15.59
CA ASP A 375 -29.41 13.65 -14.53
C ASP A 375 -29.27 15.13 -14.94
N VAL A 376 -28.10 15.55 -15.43
CA VAL A 376 -27.87 16.92 -15.91
C VAL A 376 -28.79 17.25 -17.08
N ARG A 377 -28.96 16.32 -18.04
CA ARG A 377 -29.85 16.50 -19.18
C ARG A 377 -31.29 16.75 -18.71
N ILE A 378 -31.80 15.95 -17.79
CA ILE A 378 -33.15 16.12 -17.23
C ILE A 378 -33.28 17.48 -16.52
N GLU A 379 -32.26 17.90 -15.77
CA GLU A 379 -32.24 19.20 -15.10
C GLU A 379 -32.25 20.38 -16.09
N MET A 380 -31.53 20.25 -17.22
CA MET A 380 -31.47 21.25 -18.27
C MET A 380 -32.73 21.28 -19.15
N GLU A 381 -33.38 20.12 -19.35
CA GLU A 381 -34.62 19.99 -20.13
C GLU A 381 -35.86 20.48 -19.36
N TYR A 382 -35.81 20.44 -18.01
CA TYR A 382 -36.85 20.99 -17.14
C TYR A 382 -36.32 22.05 -16.13
N PRO A 383 -35.86 23.23 -16.57
CA PRO A 383 -35.26 24.26 -15.70
C PRO A 383 -36.23 24.84 -14.64
N SER A 384 -37.54 24.69 -14.87
CA SER A 384 -38.60 25.34 -14.12
C SER A 384 -38.90 24.68 -12.76
N THR A 385 -38.43 23.45 -12.54
CA THR A 385 -38.79 22.64 -11.36
C THR A 385 -37.94 23.00 -10.14
N LYS A 386 -36.65 23.33 -10.31
CA LYS A 386 -35.78 23.80 -9.21
C LYS A 386 -35.91 25.29 -8.91
N ARG A 387 -36.24 26.14 -9.90
CA ARG A 387 -36.45 27.59 -9.65
C ARG A 387 -37.60 27.88 -8.68
N ARG A 388 -38.57 26.97 -8.55
CA ARG A 388 -39.65 27.06 -7.54
C ARG A 388 -39.26 26.56 -6.14
N LEU A 389 -38.22 25.74 -5.99
CA LEU A 389 -37.73 25.30 -4.68
C LEU A 389 -36.68 26.24 -4.06
N ASN A 390 -35.95 27.01 -4.87
CA ASN A 390 -34.95 27.98 -4.40
C ASN A 390 -35.47 29.44 -4.33
N SER A 391 -36.78 29.67 -4.54
CA SER A 391 -37.37 30.98 -4.32
C SER A 391 -37.88 31.06 -2.87
N PRO A 392 -37.35 31.95 -2.02
CA PRO A 392 -37.92 32.16 -0.70
C PRO A 392 -39.35 32.65 -0.89
N ALA A 393 -40.30 31.91 -0.31
CA ALA A 393 -41.72 32.17 -0.40
C ALA A 393 -42.04 33.66 -0.18
N THR A 394 -42.47 34.35 -1.24
CA THR A 394 -43.24 35.58 -1.09
C THR A 394 -44.59 35.20 -0.53
N ALA A 395 -44.73 35.36 0.79
CA ALA A 395 -45.99 35.26 1.50
C ALA A 395 -46.98 36.29 0.93
N GLY A 396 -47.84 35.85 0.02
CA GLY A 396 -49.09 36.55 -0.31
C GLY A 396 -50.07 36.34 0.84
N ASN A 397 -50.15 37.29 1.77
CA ASN A 397 -51.24 37.33 2.73
C ASN A 397 -52.54 37.72 2.02
N SER A 398 -53.49 36.79 2.06
CA SER A 398 -54.85 36.92 1.58
C SER A 398 -55.65 37.93 2.41
N TRP A 399 -56.46 38.73 1.71
CA TRP A 399 -57.62 39.41 2.28
C TRP A 399 -58.64 38.41 2.83
N GLY A 400 -59.33 38.79 3.91
CA GLY A 400 -60.72 38.38 4.12
C GLY A 400 -61.11 37.90 5.52
N GLY A 401 -61.61 38.83 6.33
CA GLY A 401 -62.82 38.58 7.11
C GLY A 401 -62.65 38.31 8.61
N LEU A 402 -62.98 39.30 9.43
CA LEU A 402 -63.75 39.10 10.67
C LEU A 402 -64.52 40.38 11.00
N SER A 403 -65.82 40.19 11.18
CA SER A 403 -66.87 41.21 11.34
C SER A 403 -67.27 41.32 12.80
N PHE A 404 -67.38 42.56 13.30
CA PHE A 404 -68.31 43.09 14.31
C PHE A 404 -68.49 42.39 15.69
N LYS A 405 -68.23 43.11 16.80
CA LYS A 405 -69.23 43.88 17.58
C LYS A 405 -68.68 44.37 18.94
N HIS A 406 -69.02 45.64 19.22
CA HIS A 406 -69.05 46.39 20.49
C HIS A 406 -67.81 46.56 21.35
#